data_AF-A0A0Q8VWY5-F1
#
_entry.id   AF-A0A0Q8VWY5-F1
#
_cell.length_a   1.000
_cell.length_b   1.000
_cell.length_c   1.000
_cell.angle_alpha   90.00
_cell.angle_beta   90.00
_cell.angle_gamma   90.00
#
_symmetry.space_group_name_H-M   'P 1'
#
loop_
_entity.id
_entity.type
_entity.pdbx_description
1 polymer ?
#
loop_
_entity_poly.entity_id
_entity_poly.type
_entity_poly.pdbx_seq_one_letter_code
_entity_poly.pdbx_strand_id
1 'polypeptide(L)'
;MAEAAAAAKSEKTAAEKAEADRLAVFGDAVKRCGLHGKVEIADNGGTLIVDGAGEDLGSGEVDFGELDCIIDAVDTPTSVSSKMYETRSLDGRQEGEWDGVKASWSYHPDDGLDIIFELVD
;
A
#
# COMPACT_ATOMS: atom_id res chain seq x y z
N MET A 1 10.85 -36.37 -18.46
CA MET A 1 10.35 -36.15 -17.08
C MET A 1 11.30 -35.30 -16.23
N ALA A 2 12.63 -35.43 -16.35
CA ALA A 2 13.58 -34.60 -15.59
C ALA A 2 13.60 -33.10 -15.98
N GLU A 3 13.46 -32.75 -17.27
CA GLU A 3 13.43 -31.35 -17.73
C GLU A 3 12.22 -30.56 -17.22
N ALA A 4 11.02 -31.18 -17.22
CA ALA A 4 9.80 -30.55 -16.70
C ALA A 4 9.91 -30.23 -15.20
N ALA A 5 10.58 -31.10 -14.42
CA ALA A 5 10.82 -30.87 -13.01
C ALA A 5 11.85 -29.76 -12.74
N ALA A 6 12.81 -29.55 -13.65
CA ALA A 6 13.78 -28.47 -13.54
C ALA A 6 13.17 -27.09 -13.90
N ALA A 7 12.32 -27.03 -14.92
CA ALA A 7 11.61 -25.82 -15.31
C ALA A 7 10.67 -25.32 -14.20
N ALA A 8 9.84 -26.21 -13.63
CA ALA A 8 8.94 -25.87 -12.53
C ALA A 8 9.69 -25.36 -11.27
N LYS A 9 10.91 -25.86 -11.05
CA LYS A 9 11.76 -25.43 -9.93
C LYS A 9 12.34 -24.03 -10.15
N SER A 10 12.67 -23.69 -11.39
CA SER A 10 13.13 -22.36 -11.79
C SER A 10 12.01 -21.32 -11.67
N GLU A 11 10.80 -21.66 -12.12
CA GLU A 11 9.61 -20.81 -12.03
C GLU A 11 9.22 -20.53 -10.57
N LYS A 12 9.25 -21.56 -9.71
CA LYS A 12 9.01 -21.38 -8.26
C LYS A 12 10.02 -20.44 -7.61
N THR A 13 11.30 -20.60 -7.94
CA THR A 13 12.37 -19.75 -7.37
C THR A 13 12.23 -18.29 -7.84
N ALA A 14 11.83 -18.07 -9.08
CA ALA A 14 11.57 -16.74 -9.61
C ALA A 14 10.33 -16.09 -8.95
N ALA A 15 9.26 -16.86 -8.73
CA ALA A 15 8.07 -16.40 -8.05
C ALA A 15 8.33 -16.02 -6.57
N GLU A 16 9.09 -16.85 -5.85
CA GLU A 16 9.51 -16.58 -4.46
C GLU A 16 10.39 -15.33 -4.36
N LYS A 17 11.29 -15.12 -5.34
CA LYS A 17 12.10 -13.90 -5.41
C LYS A 17 11.23 -12.68 -5.73
N ALA A 18 10.34 -12.77 -6.70
CA ALA A 18 9.45 -11.66 -7.06
C ALA A 18 8.53 -11.28 -5.89
N GLU A 19 8.03 -12.26 -5.15
CA GLU A 19 7.30 -12.05 -3.90
C GLU A 19 8.17 -11.37 -2.83
N ALA A 20 9.41 -11.82 -2.63
CA ALA A 20 10.33 -11.17 -1.70
C ALA A 20 10.65 -9.73 -2.11
N ASP A 21 10.82 -9.47 -3.41
CA ASP A 21 11.06 -8.13 -3.95
C ASP A 21 9.83 -7.24 -3.72
N ARG A 22 8.61 -7.72 -4.00
CA ARG A 22 7.35 -6.99 -3.74
C ARG A 22 7.15 -6.71 -2.25
N LEU A 23 7.34 -7.73 -1.41
CA LEU A 23 7.27 -7.62 0.04
C LEU A 23 8.30 -6.60 0.56
N ALA A 24 9.47 -6.51 -0.06
CA ALA A 24 10.47 -5.52 0.31
C ALA A 24 10.00 -4.08 0.03
N VAL A 25 9.27 -3.83 -1.07
CA VAL A 25 8.79 -2.47 -1.40
C VAL A 25 7.90 -1.91 -0.30
N PHE A 26 6.76 -2.53 -0.01
CA PHE A 26 5.86 -2.04 1.04
C PHE A 26 6.39 -2.34 2.44
N GLY A 27 7.09 -3.47 2.64
CA GLY A 27 7.67 -3.84 3.93
C GLY A 27 8.72 -2.85 4.42
N ASP A 28 9.58 -2.34 3.54
CA ASP A 28 10.58 -1.32 3.90
C ASP A 28 9.92 0.02 4.22
N ALA A 29 8.87 0.41 3.49
CA ALA A 29 8.10 1.61 3.77
C ALA A 29 7.40 1.55 5.15
N VAL A 30 6.70 0.46 5.43
CA VAL A 30 6.04 0.19 6.73
C VAL A 30 7.06 0.22 7.87
N LYS A 31 8.24 -0.36 7.65
CA LYS A 31 9.32 -0.36 8.63
C LYS A 31 9.91 1.02 8.86
N ARG A 32 10.13 1.80 7.80
CA ARG A 32 10.63 3.19 7.86
C ARG A 32 9.70 4.08 8.68
N CYS A 33 8.39 3.89 8.54
CA CYS A 33 7.37 4.66 9.25
C CYS A 33 6.94 4.07 10.59
N GLY A 34 7.45 2.90 10.98
CA GLY A 34 7.13 2.27 12.26
C GLY A 34 5.70 1.72 12.37
N LEU A 35 5.05 1.40 11.24
CA LEU A 35 3.63 1.01 11.17
C LEU A 35 3.38 -0.49 11.36
N HIS A 36 4.33 -1.20 11.98
CA HIS A 36 4.21 -2.63 12.19
C HIS A 36 2.98 -2.97 13.03
N GLY A 37 2.05 -3.76 12.45
CA GLY A 37 0.82 -4.18 13.11
C GLY A 37 -0.30 -3.13 13.10
N LYS A 38 -0.08 -1.95 12.50
CA LYS A 38 -1.12 -0.92 12.27
C LYS A 38 -1.67 -0.93 10.84
N VAL A 39 -0.91 -1.46 9.90
CA VAL A 39 -1.27 -1.58 8.48
C VAL A 39 -1.15 -3.03 8.05
N GLU A 40 -1.86 -3.37 6.98
CA GLU A 40 -1.88 -4.73 6.43
C GLU A 40 -1.10 -4.77 5.11
N ILE A 41 -0.18 -5.74 5.00
CA ILE A 41 0.42 -6.11 3.71
C ILE A 41 -0.23 -7.42 3.27
N ALA A 42 -0.95 -7.36 2.15
CA ALA A 42 -1.71 -8.46 1.58
C ALA A 42 -1.12 -8.91 0.23
N ASP A 43 -1.77 -9.90 -0.40
CA ASP A 43 -1.50 -10.38 -1.76
C ASP A 43 -0.02 -10.70 -2.04
N ASN A 44 0.62 -11.40 -1.10
CA ASN A 44 2.03 -11.79 -1.19
C ASN A 44 2.96 -10.57 -1.41
N GLY A 45 2.75 -9.53 -0.61
CA GLY A 45 3.53 -8.29 -0.65
C GLY A 45 3.11 -7.31 -1.75
N GLY A 46 2.12 -7.65 -2.58
CA GLY A 46 1.66 -6.83 -3.69
C GLY A 46 0.68 -5.72 -3.31
N THR A 47 0.12 -5.75 -2.10
CA THR A 47 -0.90 -4.80 -1.65
C THR A 47 -0.57 -4.28 -0.26
N LEU A 48 -0.69 -2.97 -0.05
CA LEU A 48 -0.60 -2.31 1.26
C LEU A 48 -1.92 -1.59 1.56
N ILE A 49 -2.55 -1.95 2.67
CA ILE A 49 -3.82 -1.39 3.12
C ILE A 49 -3.54 -0.52 4.35
N VAL A 50 -3.90 0.76 4.25
CA VAL A 50 -3.72 1.77 5.29
C VAL A 50 -5.10 2.26 5.71
N ASP A 51 -5.40 2.13 6.99
CA ASP A 51 -6.66 2.53 7.63
C ASP A 51 -6.38 3.74 8.52
N GLY A 52 -6.88 4.91 8.08
CA GLY A 52 -6.57 6.20 8.71
C GLY A 52 -7.39 6.40 9.98
N ALA A 53 -6.85 7.14 10.96
CA ALA A 53 -7.64 7.50 12.13
C ALA A 53 -8.72 8.55 11.79
N GLY A 54 -9.96 8.25 12.19
CA GLY A 54 -11.12 9.14 12.06
C GLY A 54 -11.70 9.57 13.42
N GLU A 55 -12.86 10.23 13.38
CA GLU A 55 -13.56 10.71 14.58
C GLU A 55 -14.33 9.61 15.32
N ASP A 56 -14.74 8.54 14.62
CA ASP A 56 -15.57 7.47 15.19
C ASP A 56 -14.76 6.41 15.92
N LEU A 57 -15.38 5.83 16.96
CA LEU A 57 -14.82 4.70 17.69
C LEU A 57 -14.78 3.46 16.78
N GLY A 58 -13.56 2.97 16.51
CA GLY A 58 -13.34 1.82 15.64
C GLY A 58 -12.94 2.17 14.21
N SER A 59 -12.68 3.46 13.92
CA SER A 59 -11.87 3.88 12.77
C SER A 59 -10.42 3.43 12.92
N GLY A 60 -9.62 3.62 11.86
CA GLY A 60 -8.24 3.19 11.79
C GLY A 60 -7.30 3.76 12.87
N GLU A 61 -6.09 3.23 12.91
CA GLU A 61 -5.09 3.57 13.94
C GLU A 61 -3.94 4.43 13.40
N VAL A 62 -3.93 4.73 12.10
CA VAL A 62 -2.85 5.45 11.42
C VAL A 62 -3.13 6.95 11.49
N ASP A 63 -2.36 7.68 12.30
CA ASP A 63 -2.53 9.13 12.43
C ASP A 63 -2.01 9.91 11.20
N PHE A 64 -2.27 11.22 11.14
CA PHE A 64 -1.87 12.03 9.98
C PHE A 64 -0.35 12.04 9.73
N GLY A 65 0.49 12.02 10.76
CA GLY A 65 1.94 12.00 10.59
C GLY A 65 2.44 10.64 10.08
N GLU A 66 1.79 9.57 10.52
CA GLU A 66 2.00 8.21 10.03
C GLU A 66 1.52 8.04 8.57
N LEU A 67 0.36 8.61 8.22
CA LEU A 67 -0.17 8.69 6.85
C LEU A 67 0.79 9.45 5.94
N ASP A 68 1.23 10.64 6.32
CA ASP A 68 2.18 11.43 5.53
C ASP A 68 3.49 10.66 5.31
N CYS A 69 3.99 9.99 6.35
CA CYS A 69 5.18 9.15 6.23
C CYS A 69 5.00 8.01 5.23
N ILE A 70 3.90 7.25 5.31
CA ILE A 70 3.74 6.08 4.44
C ILE A 70 3.47 6.48 2.99
N ILE A 71 2.75 7.59 2.76
CA ILE A 71 2.53 8.17 1.43
C ILE A 71 3.87 8.62 0.82
N ASP A 72 4.74 9.29 1.58
CA ASP A 72 6.10 9.64 1.12
C ASP A 72 6.98 8.39 0.89
N ALA A 73 6.91 7.41 1.78
CA ALA A 73 7.79 6.25 1.76
C ALA A 73 7.55 5.31 0.56
N VAL A 74 6.40 5.39 -0.09
CA VAL A 74 6.10 4.70 -1.36
C VAL A 74 6.32 5.60 -2.59
N ASP A 75 7.11 6.67 -2.42
CA ASP A 75 7.51 7.62 -3.46
C ASP A 75 6.32 8.29 -4.18
N THR A 76 5.20 8.52 -3.47
CA THR A 76 4.01 9.16 -4.05
C THR A 76 4.35 10.56 -4.59
N PRO A 77 4.08 10.86 -5.89
CA PRO A 77 4.31 12.18 -6.44
C PRO A 77 3.51 13.25 -5.69
N THR A 78 4.08 14.44 -5.52
CA THR A 78 3.42 15.55 -4.81
C THR A 78 2.03 15.88 -5.36
N SER A 79 1.81 15.70 -6.66
CA SER A 79 0.50 15.91 -7.29
C SER A 79 -0.55 14.88 -6.87
N VAL A 80 -0.15 13.65 -6.54
CA VAL A 80 -1.03 12.58 -6.07
C VAL A 80 -1.28 12.73 -4.56
N SER A 81 -0.24 12.97 -3.76
CA SER A 81 -0.41 13.19 -2.31
C SER A 81 -1.24 14.45 -2.02
N SER A 82 -1.08 15.52 -2.81
CA SER A 82 -1.96 16.70 -2.69
C SER A 82 -3.42 16.34 -2.95
N LYS A 83 -3.72 15.52 -3.96
CA LYS A 83 -5.09 15.05 -4.20
C LYS A 83 -5.63 14.23 -3.03
N MET A 84 -4.80 13.37 -2.42
CA MET A 84 -5.19 12.63 -1.21
C MET A 84 -5.58 13.58 -0.09
N TYR A 85 -4.75 14.59 0.21
CA TYR A 85 -5.00 15.57 1.28
C TYR A 85 -6.17 16.51 1.01
N GLU A 86 -6.50 16.75 -0.25
CA GLU A 86 -7.64 17.59 -0.66
C GLU A 86 -8.93 16.80 -0.87
N THR A 87 -8.89 15.46 -0.76
CA THR A 87 -10.07 14.61 -0.96
C THR A 87 -11.09 14.84 0.15
N ARG A 88 -12.35 15.06 -0.23
CA ARG A 88 -13.46 15.27 0.70
C ARG A 88 -14.35 14.04 0.74
N SER A 89 -15.16 13.93 1.78
CA SER A 89 -16.14 12.85 1.96
C SER A 89 -17.11 12.66 0.80
N LEU A 90 -17.41 13.73 0.06
CA LEU A 90 -18.34 13.71 -1.06
C LEU A 90 -17.70 13.32 -2.39
N ASP A 91 -16.37 13.26 -2.46
CA ASP A 91 -15.67 12.99 -3.72
C ASP A 91 -15.69 11.48 -4.05
N GLY A 92 -15.95 10.62 -3.06
CA GLY A 92 -15.94 9.17 -3.21
C GLY A 92 -14.53 8.61 -3.42
N ARG A 93 -14.43 7.36 -3.87
CA ARG A 93 -13.13 6.71 -4.10
C ARG A 93 -12.41 7.34 -5.28
N GLN A 94 -11.20 7.84 -5.01
CA GLN A 94 -10.27 8.40 -5.97
C GLN A 94 -9.18 7.37 -6.31
N GLU A 95 -8.40 7.65 -7.36
CA GLU A 95 -7.28 6.82 -7.79
C GLU A 95 -6.10 7.64 -8.34
N GLY A 96 -4.92 7.03 -8.32
CA GLY A 96 -3.68 7.58 -8.83
C GLY A 96 -2.67 6.47 -9.11
N GLU A 97 -1.70 6.73 -9.99
CA GLU A 97 -0.72 5.73 -10.40
C GLU A 97 0.62 6.40 -10.71
N TRP A 98 1.72 5.77 -10.29
CA TRP A 98 3.09 6.23 -10.49
C TRP A 98 4.06 5.05 -10.35
N ASP A 99 5.13 5.02 -11.14
CA ASP A 99 6.30 4.13 -10.97
C ASP A 99 5.99 2.66 -10.58
N GLY A 100 4.96 2.06 -11.19
CA GLY A 100 4.57 0.66 -10.90
C GLY A 100 3.74 0.48 -9.62
N VAL A 101 3.22 1.58 -9.06
CA VAL A 101 2.29 1.62 -7.92
C VAL A 101 0.99 2.26 -8.37
N LYS A 102 -0.13 1.58 -8.13
CA LYS A 102 -1.46 2.16 -8.17
C LYS A 102 -1.92 2.41 -6.73
N ALA A 103 -2.59 3.52 -6.48
CA ALA A 103 -3.30 3.76 -5.25
C ALA A 103 -4.77 4.08 -5.51
N SER A 104 -5.64 3.60 -4.62
CA SER A 104 -7.02 4.07 -4.52
C SER A 104 -7.33 4.47 -3.09
N TRP A 105 -7.99 5.60 -2.91
CA TRP A 105 -8.26 6.16 -1.59
C TRP A 105 -9.64 6.77 -1.47
N SER A 106 -10.11 6.89 -0.24
CA SER A 106 -11.34 7.59 0.13
C SER A 106 -11.13 8.26 1.47
N TYR A 107 -11.83 9.37 1.71
CA TYR A 107 -11.77 10.05 2.99
C TYR A 107 -13.19 10.22 3.55
N HIS A 108 -13.36 10.04 4.85
CA HIS A 108 -14.50 10.54 5.60
C HIS A 108 -14.00 11.05 6.98
N PRO A 109 -14.54 12.13 7.56
CA PRO A 109 -14.14 12.54 8.91
C PRO A 109 -14.27 11.42 9.96
N ASP A 110 -15.38 10.66 9.89
CA ASP A 110 -15.66 9.56 10.83
C ASP A 110 -14.67 8.39 10.68
N ASP A 111 -14.30 8.03 9.44
CA ASP A 111 -13.50 6.84 9.16
C ASP A 111 -12.00 7.14 9.00
N GLY A 112 -11.62 8.37 8.64
CA GLY A 112 -10.25 8.75 8.28
C GLY A 112 -9.98 8.71 6.78
N LEU A 113 -8.69 8.76 6.42
CA LEU A 113 -8.22 8.59 5.04
C LEU A 113 -7.76 7.14 4.84
N ASP A 114 -8.53 6.39 4.05
CA ASP A 114 -8.24 4.98 3.75
C ASP A 114 -7.58 4.85 2.40
N ILE A 115 -6.47 4.12 2.36
CA ILE A 115 -5.66 3.97 1.16
C ILE A 115 -5.36 2.49 0.90
N ILE A 116 -5.49 2.08 -0.35
CA ILE A 116 -5.00 0.80 -0.83
C ILE A 116 -3.95 1.10 -1.89
N PHE A 117 -2.72 0.68 -1.65
CA PHE A 117 -1.65 0.67 -2.64
C PHE A 117 -1.48 -0.73 -3.22
N GLU A 118 -1.26 -0.82 -4.52
CA GLU A 118 -1.12 -2.06 -5.26
C GLU A 118 0.09 -1.91 -6.19
N LEU A 119 0.96 -2.93 -6.23
CA LEU A 119 2.00 -3.00 -7.25
C LEU A 119 1.37 -3.43 -8.58
N VAL A 120 1.67 -2.69 -9.64
CA VAL A 120 1.23 -2.97 -11.00
C VAL A 120 2.43 -3.36 -11.87
N ASP A 121 2.25 -4.41 -12.68
CA ASP A 121 3.27 -4.97 -13.58
C ASP A 121 3.47 -4.15 -14.87
#